data_AF-A0A3D5BWN3-F1
#
_entry.id   AF-A0A3D5BWN3-F1
#
_cell.length_a   1.000
_cell.length_b   1.000
_cell.length_c   1.000
_cell.angle_alpha   90.00
_cell.angle_beta   90.00
_cell.angle_gamma   90.00
#
_symmetry.space_group_name_H-M   'P 1'
#
loop_
_entity.id
_entity.type
_entity.pdbx_description
1 polymer ?
#
loop_
_entity_poly.entity_id
_entity_poly.type
_entity_poly.pdbx_seq_one_letter_code
_entity_poly.pdbx_strand_id
1 'polypeptide(L)'
;MNPHRRTLLKAALAPLLLPLLGGEARATAVSEVSEIRVIQTKDPARTLERVSAPGYAHALAQSVLAFIIEGYPKGNLPVWKKPLAEVDFNARIPLICEHVVRGVIRHAAIHPVDPCWIMGQMMAESFFCEFAVSSALAVGPCQFISATARGYGMVCADAHGQPASFARRADLEPEFANMAERREQMRALRREQPDLFGNPSKLLRTLLNAQTAGKAIPSAGTYALALDRMDLLQSSYAMARDNCRLYMEENFRGRSIFNPQDAAFFEKFDQRVLYQHCVDAMVRMMAENLRSRSGNILAATAGYNAGLGNTDYSKAGIYEPYGRIPNFAETVDYVSKILVNHHEIARRMG
;
A
#
# COMPACT_ATOMS: atom_id res chain seq x y z
N MET A 1 -20.26 7.28 22.13
CA MET A 1 -20.71 5.88 22.28
C MET A 1 -19.81 4.99 21.43
N ASN A 2 -19.05 4.07 22.03
CA ASN A 2 -17.86 3.44 21.42
C ASN A 2 -18.21 2.45 20.27
N PRO A 3 -17.62 2.58 19.06
CA PRO A 3 -17.90 1.73 17.89
C PRO A 3 -17.63 0.23 18.11
N HIS A 4 -16.79 -0.14 19.08
CA HIS A 4 -16.54 -1.55 19.42
C HIS A 4 -17.73 -2.26 20.08
N ARG A 5 -18.66 -1.55 20.71
CA ARG A 5 -19.89 -2.16 21.26
C ARG A 5 -20.91 -2.52 20.17
N ARG A 6 -20.85 -1.86 19.00
CA ARG A 6 -21.77 -2.10 17.86
C ARG A 6 -21.43 -3.38 17.09
N THR A 7 -20.16 -3.78 17.07
CA THR A 7 -19.68 -4.96 16.35
C THR A 7 -19.98 -6.26 17.10
N LEU A 8 -19.87 -6.24 18.43
CA LEU A 8 -20.22 -7.38 19.29
C LEU A 8 -21.72 -7.73 19.25
N LEU A 9 -22.60 -6.73 19.12
CA LEU A 9 -24.05 -6.95 18.96
C LEU A 9 -24.44 -7.51 17.59
N LYS A 10 -23.67 -7.21 16.53
CA LYS A 10 -23.91 -7.75 15.17
C LYS A 10 -23.45 -9.20 15.03
N ALA A 11 -22.37 -9.59 15.72
CA ALA A 11 -21.87 -10.97 15.69
C ALA A 11 -22.78 -11.97 16.44
N ALA A 12 -23.52 -11.49 17.45
CA ALA A 12 -24.41 -12.33 18.26
C ALA A 12 -25.76 -12.67 17.57
N LEU A 13 -26.10 -12.02 16.45
CA LEU A 13 -27.40 -12.19 15.76
C LEU A 13 -27.32 -12.97 14.44
N ALA A 14 -26.11 -13.23 13.92
CA ALA A 14 -25.91 -13.98 12.68
C ALA A 14 -26.37 -15.46 12.72
N PRO A 15 -26.34 -16.19 13.86
CA PRO A 15 -26.75 -17.60 13.88
C PRO A 15 -28.27 -17.84 13.89
N LEU A 16 -29.10 -16.79 13.96
CA LEU A 16 -30.55 -16.90 14.11
C LEU A 16 -31.35 -16.74 12.80
N LEU A 17 -30.68 -16.62 11.64
CA LEU A 17 -31.32 -16.29 10.36
C LEU A 17 -31.11 -17.31 9.22
N LEU A 18 -30.60 -18.51 9.49
CA LEU A 18 -30.48 -19.54 8.43
C LEU A 18 -30.94 -20.91 8.91
N PRO A 19 -32.05 -21.40 8.33
CA PRO A 19 -32.06 -22.79 7.90
C PRO A 19 -32.49 -22.92 6.43
N LEU A 20 -31.97 -24.00 5.82
CA LEU A 20 -32.50 -24.73 4.66
C LEU A 20 -32.27 -24.14 3.27
N LEU A 21 -31.12 -24.47 2.68
CA LEU A 21 -31.10 -24.95 1.29
C LEU A 21 -30.01 -26.04 1.17
N GLY A 22 -30.45 -27.29 1.27
CA GLY A 22 -29.69 -28.44 0.81
C GLY A 22 -29.83 -28.55 -0.70
N GLY A 23 -28.71 -28.51 -1.41
CA GLY A 23 -28.61 -28.81 -2.83
C GLY A 23 -27.37 -29.64 -3.07
N GLU A 24 -27.56 -30.87 -3.56
CA GLU A 24 -26.47 -31.76 -3.94
C GLU A 24 -25.64 -31.12 -5.06
N ALA A 25 -24.36 -30.87 -4.78
CA ALA A 25 -23.42 -30.40 -5.78
C ALA A 25 -22.93 -31.60 -6.61
N ARG A 26 -23.37 -31.67 -7.87
CA ARG A 26 -22.75 -32.51 -8.89
C ARG A 26 -21.33 -32.02 -9.14
N ALA A 27 -20.35 -32.91 -8.94
CA ALA A 27 -18.95 -32.64 -9.27
C ALA A 27 -18.79 -32.51 -10.79
N THR A 28 -18.62 -31.28 -11.26
CA THR A 28 -18.03 -31.00 -12.57
C THR A 28 -16.52 -31.18 -12.47
N ALA A 29 -15.94 -31.80 -13.50
CA ALA A 29 -14.50 -31.98 -13.62
C ALA A 29 -13.79 -30.63 -13.45
N VAL A 30 -12.85 -30.58 -12.52
CA VAL A 30 -12.06 -29.41 -12.17
C VAL A 30 -11.14 -29.12 -13.37
N SER A 31 -11.50 -28.11 -14.17
CA SER A 31 -10.59 -27.45 -15.12
C SER A 31 -9.32 -27.05 -14.36
N GLU A 32 -8.14 -27.23 -14.97
CA GLU A 32 -6.84 -26.89 -14.38
C GLU A 32 -6.90 -25.55 -13.66
N VAL A 33 -6.93 -25.63 -12.32
CA VAL A 33 -7.12 -24.48 -11.46
C VAL A 33 -5.85 -23.65 -11.57
N SER A 34 -6.00 -22.34 -11.77
CA SER A 34 -4.95 -21.35 -11.52
C SER A 34 -4.47 -21.52 -10.06
N GLU A 35 -3.51 -22.40 -9.82
CA GLU A 35 -2.98 -22.68 -8.48
C GLU A 35 -2.22 -21.44 -7.99
N ILE A 36 -2.75 -20.79 -6.95
CA ILE A 36 -1.99 -19.77 -6.23
C ILE A 36 -0.89 -20.49 -5.45
N ARG A 37 0.34 -20.44 -5.98
CA ARG A 37 1.52 -20.95 -5.29
C ARG A 37 1.98 -19.94 -4.24
N VAL A 38 1.53 -20.13 -3.00
CA VAL A 38 1.88 -19.28 -1.86
C VAL A 38 3.40 -19.25 -1.61
N ILE A 39 4.05 -20.41 -1.73
CA ILE A 39 5.51 -20.51 -1.70
C ILE A 39 6.02 -20.52 -3.14
N GLN A 40 6.56 -19.39 -3.58
CA GLN A 40 7.13 -19.24 -4.90
C GLN A 40 8.52 -19.88 -4.95
N THR A 41 8.78 -20.57 -6.06
CA THR A 41 10.09 -21.19 -6.33
C THR A 41 11.17 -20.12 -6.47
N LYS A 42 12.39 -20.47 -6.05
CA LYS A 42 13.58 -19.61 -6.26
C LYS A 42 14.16 -19.77 -7.66
N ASP A 43 13.80 -20.83 -8.38
CA ASP A 43 14.28 -21.10 -9.73
C ASP A 43 13.63 -20.12 -10.73
N PRO A 44 14.41 -19.19 -11.31
CA PRO A 44 13.85 -18.22 -12.24
C PRO A 44 13.54 -18.82 -13.59
N ALA A 45 14.08 -20.00 -13.96
CA ALA A 45 14.02 -20.52 -15.33
C ALA A 45 12.58 -20.64 -15.86
N ARG A 46 11.69 -21.27 -15.09
CA ARG A 46 10.28 -21.43 -15.48
C ARG A 46 9.53 -20.10 -15.61
N THR A 47 9.79 -19.17 -14.70
CA THR A 47 9.17 -17.83 -14.76
C THR A 47 9.70 -17.08 -15.98
N LEU A 48 11.02 -17.06 -16.19
CA LEU A 48 11.68 -16.39 -17.30
C LEU A 48 11.24 -16.95 -18.65
N GLU A 49 11.18 -18.27 -18.81
CA GLU A 49 10.69 -18.92 -20.02
C GLU A 49 9.29 -18.43 -20.37
N ARG A 50 8.38 -18.46 -19.39
CA ARG A 50 7.00 -18.02 -19.57
C ARG A 50 6.88 -16.52 -19.88
N VAL A 51 7.54 -15.66 -19.11
CA VAL A 51 7.41 -14.19 -19.28
C VAL A 51 8.17 -13.65 -20.49
N SER A 52 9.18 -14.37 -20.98
CA SER A 52 9.94 -14.00 -22.17
C SER A 52 9.26 -14.44 -23.48
N ALA A 53 8.17 -15.20 -23.38
CA ALA A 53 7.42 -15.63 -24.55
C ALA A 53 6.89 -14.41 -25.33
N PRO A 54 7.00 -14.41 -26.68
CA PRO A 54 6.45 -13.35 -27.51
C PRO A 54 4.96 -13.12 -27.21
N GLY A 55 4.56 -11.86 -27.02
CA GLY A 55 3.16 -11.50 -26.76
C GLY A 55 2.71 -11.68 -25.30
N TYR A 56 3.56 -12.15 -24.37
CA TYR A 56 3.17 -12.31 -22.97
C TYR A 56 2.66 -10.99 -22.35
N ALA A 57 3.36 -9.87 -22.54
CA ALA A 57 2.94 -8.56 -22.04
C ALA A 57 1.58 -8.12 -22.62
N HIS A 58 1.32 -8.45 -23.89
CA HIS A 58 0.05 -8.16 -24.54
C HIS A 58 -1.09 -9.00 -23.96
N ALA A 59 -0.87 -10.31 -23.77
CA ALA A 59 -1.84 -11.20 -23.13
C ALA A 59 -2.16 -10.76 -21.70
N LEU A 60 -1.14 -10.33 -20.94
CA LEU A 60 -1.31 -9.77 -19.59
C LEU A 60 -2.18 -8.52 -19.62
N ALA A 61 -1.92 -7.62 -20.58
CA ALA A 61 -2.71 -6.40 -20.73
C ALA A 61 -4.17 -6.70 -21.07
N GLN A 62 -4.44 -7.62 -22.01
CA GLN A 62 -5.80 -8.04 -22.36
C GLN A 62 -6.53 -8.65 -21.15
N SER A 63 -5.84 -9.49 -20.37
CA SER A 63 -6.40 -10.13 -19.18
C SER A 63 -6.79 -9.10 -18.11
N VAL A 64 -5.92 -8.11 -17.86
CA VAL A 64 -6.19 -7.03 -16.91
C VAL A 64 -7.32 -6.12 -17.40
N LEU A 65 -7.33 -5.75 -18.68
CA LEU A 65 -8.40 -4.93 -19.27
C LEU A 65 -9.75 -5.63 -19.19
N ALA A 66 -9.82 -6.91 -19.56
CA ALA A 66 -11.04 -7.71 -19.44
C ALA A 66 -11.53 -7.76 -17.99
N PHE A 67 -10.63 -7.96 -17.01
CA PHE A 67 -10.99 -7.93 -15.60
C PHE A 67 -11.58 -6.58 -15.17
N ILE A 68 -10.97 -5.46 -15.57
CA ILE A 68 -11.48 -4.12 -15.25
C ILE A 68 -12.87 -3.91 -15.88
N ILE A 69 -13.04 -4.23 -17.16
CA ILE A 69 -14.28 -4.00 -17.91
C ILE A 69 -15.43 -4.83 -17.33
N GLU A 70 -15.19 -6.10 -17.02
CA GLU A 70 -16.20 -7.01 -16.47
C GLU A 70 -16.52 -6.71 -15.00
N GLY A 71 -15.51 -6.36 -14.21
CA GLY A 71 -15.65 -6.13 -12.77
C GLY A 71 -16.21 -4.75 -12.41
N TYR A 72 -16.02 -3.75 -13.28
CA TYR A 72 -16.38 -2.35 -13.01
C TYR A 72 -17.18 -1.70 -14.15
N PRO A 73 -18.29 -2.31 -14.61
CA PRO A 73 -19.04 -1.81 -15.76
C PRO A 73 -19.85 -0.54 -15.46
N LYS A 74 -20.05 -0.20 -14.18
CA LYS A 74 -20.90 0.93 -13.73
C LYS A 74 -20.27 1.66 -12.55
N GLY A 75 -20.64 2.91 -12.39
CA GLY A 75 -20.16 3.78 -11.31
C GLY A 75 -18.76 4.31 -11.56
N ASN A 76 -18.22 4.97 -10.54
CA ASN A 76 -16.87 5.51 -10.60
C ASN A 76 -15.84 4.45 -10.21
N LEU A 77 -14.75 4.40 -10.96
CA LEU A 77 -13.61 3.56 -10.66
C LEU A 77 -12.96 3.98 -9.33
N PRO A 78 -12.46 3.02 -8.53
CA PRO A 78 -11.70 3.31 -7.32
C PRO A 78 -10.54 4.27 -7.62
N VAL A 79 -10.26 5.20 -6.70
CA VAL A 79 -9.19 6.21 -6.77
C VAL A 79 -9.40 7.29 -7.84
N TRP A 80 -9.76 6.92 -9.07
CA TRP A 80 -9.99 7.83 -10.20
C TRP A 80 -11.17 8.78 -9.97
N LYS A 81 -12.22 8.33 -9.27
CA LYS A 81 -13.48 9.07 -9.09
C LYS A 81 -14.15 9.45 -10.41
N LYS A 82 -13.90 8.66 -11.46
CA LYS A 82 -14.43 8.82 -12.82
C LYS A 82 -15.00 7.49 -13.31
N PRO A 83 -16.00 7.51 -14.21
CA PRO A 83 -16.49 6.30 -14.84
C PRO A 83 -15.43 5.68 -15.76
N LEU A 84 -15.57 4.39 -16.06
CA LEU A 84 -14.66 3.62 -16.91
C LEU A 84 -14.39 4.28 -18.27
N ALA A 85 -15.42 4.86 -18.88
CA ALA A 85 -15.32 5.50 -20.20
C ALA A 85 -14.44 6.76 -20.22
N GLU A 86 -14.15 7.38 -19.07
CA GLU A 86 -13.33 8.59 -18.97
C GLU A 86 -11.86 8.30 -18.64
N VAL A 87 -11.49 7.03 -18.44
CA VAL A 87 -10.13 6.61 -18.14
C VAL A 87 -9.61 5.77 -19.30
N ASP A 88 -8.59 6.27 -19.99
CA ASP A 88 -7.95 5.55 -21.09
C ASP A 88 -7.02 4.46 -20.56
N PHE A 89 -7.61 3.32 -20.19
CA PHE A 89 -6.86 2.12 -19.81
C PHE A 89 -6.21 1.41 -21.00
N ASN A 90 -6.70 1.62 -22.22
CA ASN A 90 -6.11 1.03 -23.42
C ASN A 90 -4.71 1.56 -23.69
N ALA A 91 -4.42 2.83 -23.36
CA ALA A 91 -3.05 3.35 -23.38
C ALA A 91 -2.23 2.94 -22.15
N ARG A 92 -2.85 2.91 -20.96
CA ARG A 92 -2.15 2.72 -19.67
C ARG A 92 -1.71 1.28 -19.42
N ILE A 93 -2.66 0.35 -19.50
CA ILE A 93 -2.43 -1.04 -19.06
C ILE A 93 -1.36 -1.74 -19.90
N PRO A 94 -1.33 -1.63 -21.25
CA PRO A 94 -0.25 -2.22 -22.04
C PRO A 94 1.12 -1.68 -21.65
N LEU A 95 1.26 -0.36 -21.47
CA LEU A 95 2.52 0.27 -21.09
C LEU A 95 2.99 -0.19 -19.70
N ILE A 96 2.07 -0.28 -18.72
CA ILE A 96 2.39 -0.84 -17.41
C ILE A 96 2.86 -2.29 -17.54
N CYS A 97 2.15 -3.13 -18.29
CA CYS A 97 2.50 -4.54 -18.46
C CYS A 97 3.89 -4.72 -19.09
N GLU A 98 4.25 -3.88 -20.06
CA GLU A 98 5.61 -3.87 -20.61
C GLU A 98 6.66 -3.58 -19.54
N HIS A 99 6.44 -2.56 -18.69
CA HIS A 99 7.35 -2.25 -17.59
C HIS A 99 7.41 -3.35 -16.53
N VAL A 100 6.28 -3.98 -16.20
CA VAL A 100 6.23 -5.13 -15.28
C VAL A 100 7.05 -6.28 -15.83
N VAL A 101 6.83 -6.69 -17.09
CA VAL A 101 7.56 -7.81 -17.71
C VAL A 101 9.06 -7.52 -17.76
N ARG A 102 9.45 -6.31 -18.19
CA ARG A 102 10.86 -5.90 -18.20
C ARG A 102 11.48 -5.93 -16.80
N GLY A 103 10.77 -5.44 -15.79
CA GLY A 103 11.21 -5.46 -14.39
C GLY A 103 11.36 -6.89 -13.86
N VAL A 104 10.40 -7.77 -14.17
CA VAL A 104 10.43 -9.17 -13.73
C VAL A 104 11.63 -9.90 -14.34
N ILE A 105 11.90 -9.69 -15.62
CA ILE A 105 13.09 -10.25 -16.28
C ILE A 105 14.37 -9.68 -15.64
N ARG A 106 14.44 -8.36 -15.46
CA ARG A 106 15.62 -7.67 -14.91
C ARG A 106 15.98 -8.15 -13.50
N HIS A 107 14.98 -8.35 -12.64
CA HIS A 107 15.18 -8.66 -11.22
C HIS A 107 15.02 -10.15 -10.87
N ALA A 108 14.85 -11.02 -11.88
CA ALA A 108 14.64 -12.46 -11.67
C ALA A 108 15.76 -13.14 -10.87
N ALA A 109 17.00 -12.62 -10.95
CA ALA A 109 18.14 -13.14 -10.18
C ALA A 109 18.05 -12.89 -8.67
N ILE A 110 17.23 -11.92 -8.22
CA ILE A 110 16.96 -11.69 -6.80
C ILE A 110 15.98 -12.76 -6.30
N HIS A 111 14.84 -12.83 -6.97
CA HIS A 111 13.80 -13.85 -6.83
C HIS A 111 12.83 -13.69 -8.03
N PRO A 112 12.34 -14.78 -8.65
CA PRO A 112 11.30 -14.65 -9.66
C PRO A 112 10.00 -14.11 -9.03
N VAL A 113 9.36 -13.19 -9.74
CA VAL A 113 8.10 -12.55 -9.35
C VAL A 113 7.05 -12.84 -10.41
N ASP A 114 5.83 -13.17 -10.00
CA ASP A 114 4.73 -13.40 -10.94
C ASP A 114 4.14 -12.07 -11.44
N PRO A 115 4.16 -11.77 -12.76
CA PRO A 115 3.62 -10.52 -13.31
C PRO A 115 2.15 -10.28 -12.97
N CYS A 116 1.33 -11.33 -12.93
CA CYS A 116 -0.08 -11.23 -12.54
C CYS A 116 -0.23 -10.70 -11.11
N TRP A 117 0.70 -11.05 -10.21
CA TRP A 117 0.67 -10.60 -8.81
C TRP A 117 0.99 -9.12 -8.72
N ILE A 118 1.99 -8.66 -9.45
CA ILE A 118 2.34 -7.23 -9.53
C ILE A 118 1.17 -6.41 -10.06
N MET A 119 0.51 -6.87 -11.13
CA MET A 119 -0.68 -6.20 -11.65
C MET A 119 -1.82 -6.17 -10.64
N GLY A 120 -2.09 -7.29 -9.96
CA GLY A 120 -3.12 -7.35 -8.91
C GLY A 120 -2.81 -6.45 -7.72
N GLN A 121 -1.53 -6.27 -7.41
CA GLN A 121 -1.06 -5.36 -6.37
C GLN A 121 -1.16 -3.89 -6.78
N MET A 122 -0.74 -3.51 -7.98
CA MET A 122 -0.92 -2.14 -8.49
C MET A 122 -2.41 -1.74 -8.54
N MET A 123 -3.28 -2.69 -8.86
CA MET A 123 -4.74 -2.49 -8.83
C MET A 123 -5.24 -2.21 -7.41
N ALA A 124 -4.72 -2.92 -6.40
CA ALA A 124 -5.08 -2.69 -4.99
C ALA A 124 -4.51 -1.37 -4.42
N GLU A 125 -3.33 -0.96 -4.88
CA GLU A 125 -2.65 0.26 -4.43
C GLU A 125 -3.34 1.53 -4.94
N SER A 126 -3.58 1.61 -6.24
CA SER A 126 -4.00 2.87 -6.87
C SER A 126 -5.06 2.70 -7.95
N PHE A 127 -5.47 1.45 -8.23
CA PHE A 127 -6.25 1.13 -9.42
C PHE A 127 -5.59 1.67 -10.70
N PHE A 128 -4.26 1.59 -10.76
CA PHE A 128 -3.40 2.08 -11.85
C PHE A 128 -3.39 3.61 -12.06
N CYS A 129 -3.86 4.39 -11.08
CA CYS A 129 -3.87 5.86 -11.18
C CYS A 129 -2.47 6.45 -10.97
N GLU A 130 -1.96 7.17 -11.98
CA GLU A 130 -0.59 7.71 -11.95
C GLU A 130 -0.41 8.83 -10.94
N PHE A 131 -1.49 9.56 -10.65
CA PHE A 131 -1.47 10.73 -9.78
C PHE A 131 -2.17 10.47 -8.45
N ALA A 132 -2.32 9.20 -8.07
CA ALA A 132 -2.87 8.83 -6.77
C ALA A 132 -1.96 9.32 -5.64
N VAL A 133 -2.54 10.05 -4.67
CA VAL A 133 -1.86 10.54 -3.47
C VAL A 133 -2.64 10.08 -2.24
N SER A 134 -2.03 9.25 -1.41
CA SER A 134 -2.67 8.79 -0.17
C SER A 134 -2.57 9.82 0.95
N SER A 135 -3.35 9.61 2.01
CA SER A 135 -3.24 10.36 3.26
C SER A 135 -1.89 10.16 3.98
N ALA A 136 -1.12 9.14 3.60
CA ALA A 136 0.22 8.87 4.10
C ALA A 136 1.34 9.39 3.17
N LEU A 137 0.98 10.15 2.13
CA LEU A 137 1.90 10.65 1.08
C LEU A 137 2.57 9.54 0.26
N ALA A 138 1.90 8.40 0.17
CA ALA A 138 2.21 7.39 -0.83
C ALA A 138 1.71 7.89 -2.20
N VAL A 139 2.55 7.79 -3.23
CA VAL A 139 2.29 8.42 -4.53
C VAL A 139 2.38 7.43 -5.67
N GLY A 140 1.52 7.66 -6.66
CA GLY A 140 1.59 7.04 -7.96
C GLY A 140 1.00 5.63 -8.01
N PRO A 141 1.19 4.93 -9.13
CA PRO A 141 0.47 3.71 -9.39
C PRO A 141 0.90 2.56 -8.46
N CYS A 142 2.11 2.66 -7.88
CA CYS A 142 2.69 1.70 -6.95
C CYS A 142 2.66 2.18 -5.48
N GLN A 143 2.10 3.37 -5.20
CA GLN A 143 1.94 3.94 -3.85
C GLN A 143 3.23 3.90 -3.00
N PHE A 144 4.33 4.44 -3.53
CA PHE A 144 5.54 4.59 -2.73
C PHE A 144 5.50 5.83 -1.84
N ILE A 145 5.81 5.66 -0.54
CA ILE A 145 6.21 6.78 0.31
C ILE A 145 7.62 7.27 -0.07
N SER A 146 7.91 8.55 0.14
CA SER A 146 9.14 9.17 -0.36
C SER A 146 10.42 8.52 0.17
N ALA A 147 10.45 8.14 1.45
CA ALA A 147 11.60 7.46 2.04
C ALA A 147 11.95 6.14 1.32
N THR A 148 10.94 5.32 1.02
CA THR A 148 11.13 4.07 0.27
C THR A 148 11.53 4.35 -1.17
N ALA A 149 10.84 5.29 -1.84
CA ALA A 149 11.12 5.63 -3.23
C ALA A 149 12.56 6.11 -3.45
N ARG A 150 13.07 6.98 -2.57
CA ARG A 150 14.47 7.41 -2.59
C ARG A 150 15.46 6.27 -2.33
N GLY A 151 15.07 5.28 -1.51
CA GLY A 151 15.86 4.05 -1.33
C GLY A 151 16.04 3.25 -2.63
N TYR A 152 15.12 3.39 -3.58
CA TYR A 152 15.22 2.86 -4.94
C TYR A 152 15.75 3.88 -5.96
N GLY A 153 16.27 5.01 -5.52
CA GLY A 153 16.89 6.02 -6.37
C GLY A 153 15.93 6.97 -7.08
N MET A 154 14.64 6.97 -6.72
CA MET A 154 13.67 7.87 -7.33
C MET A 154 13.76 9.30 -6.78
N VAL A 155 13.64 10.29 -7.66
CA VAL A 155 13.35 11.68 -7.31
C VAL A 155 11.93 11.78 -6.76
N CYS A 156 11.75 12.53 -5.68
CA CYS A 156 10.46 12.71 -5.01
C CYS A 156 10.19 14.21 -4.78
N ALA A 157 8.92 14.60 -4.77
CA ALA A 157 8.50 15.99 -4.62
C ALA A 157 8.99 16.68 -3.33
N ASP A 158 9.33 15.92 -2.28
CA ASP A 158 9.84 16.46 -1.01
C ASP A 158 11.36 16.69 -1.00
N ALA A 159 12.06 16.32 -2.08
CA ALA A 159 13.52 16.42 -2.18
C ALA A 159 13.98 16.50 -3.65
N HIS A 160 13.28 17.27 -4.48
CA HIS A 160 13.51 17.31 -5.93
C HIS A 160 14.68 18.20 -6.37
N GLY A 161 15.17 19.09 -5.49
CA GLY A 161 16.38 19.90 -5.73
C GLY A 161 16.27 20.92 -6.86
N GLN A 162 15.05 21.31 -7.26
CA GLN A 162 14.82 22.30 -8.30
C GLN A 162 14.60 23.68 -7.67
N PRO A 163 14.81 24.79 -8.41
CA PRO A 163 14.52 26.14 -7.90
C PRO A 163 13.04 26.31 -7.51
N ALA A 164 12.74 27.23 -6.59
CA ALA A 164 11.37 27.47 -6.11
C ALA A 164 10.37 27.87 -7.21
N SER A 165 10.82 28.41 -8.35
CA SER A 165 9.96 28.73 -9.49
C SER A 165 9.57 27.51 -10.35
N PHE A 166 10.14 26.34 -10.09
CA PHE A 166 9.96 25.13 -10.89
C PHE A 166 8.57 24.50 -10.71
N ALA A 167 8.12 24.41 -9.45
CA ALA A 167 6.86 23.79 -9.09
C ALA A 167 5.76 24.83 -8.81
N ARG A 168 4.51 24.45 -9.04
CA ARG A 168 3.35 25.21 -8.56
C ARG A 168 3.30 25.12 -7.04
N ARG A 169 2.76 26.17 -6.41
CA ARG A 169 2.61 26.25 -4.94
C ARG A 169 3.90 26.02 -4.16
N ALA A 170 5.01 26.60 -4.62
CA ALA A 170 6.29 26.52 -3.91
C ALA A 170 6.23 27.07 -2.47
N ASP A 171 5.20 27.87 -2.14
CA ASP A 171 4.87 28.27 -0.77
C ASP A 171 4.60 27.07 0.18
N LEU A 172 4.17 25.93 -0.36
CA LEU A 172 3.86 24.71 0.40
C LEU A 172 5.02 23.72 0.48
N GLU A 173 6.08 23.89 -0.30
CA GLU A 173 7.24 22.96 -0.29
C GLU A 173 7.89 22.82 1.10
N PRO A 174 8.05 23.90 1.90
CA PRO A 174 8.58 23.79 3.27
C PRO A 174 7.75 22.89 4.21
N GLU A 175 6.49 22.58 3.86
CA GLU A 175 5.62 21.77 4.71
C GLU A 175 6.09 20.33 4.87
N PHE A 176 6.89 19.81 3.92
CA PHE A 176 7.53 18.51 4.10
C PHE A 176 8.52 18.51 5.27
N ALA A 177 9.31 19.58 5.41
CA ALA A 177 10.23 19.76 6.52
C ALA A 177 9.47 19.99 7.83
N ASN A 178 8.44 20.85 7.81
CA ASN A 178 7.58 21.09 8.98
C ASN A 178 6.93 19.79 9.47
N MET A 179 6.37 18.98 8.57
CA MET A 179 5.77 17.69 8.90
C MET A 179 6.79 16.75 9.56
N ALA A 180 8.01 16.68 9.03
CA ALA A 180 9.08 15.87 9.61
C ALA A 180 9.47 16.34 11.02
N GLU A 181 9.61 17.65 11.23
CA GLU A 181 9.91 18.26 12.52
C GLU A 181 8.82 17.93 13.56
N ARG A 182 7.54 18.12 13.21
CA ARG A 182 6.41 17.80 14.11
C ARG A 182 6.37 16.32 14.46
N ARG A 183 6.69 15.44 13.51
CA ARG A 183 6.80 14.00 13.77
C ARG A 183 7.89 13.67 14.78
N GLU A 184 9.05 14.31 14.68
CA GLU A 184 10.14 14.13 15.65
C GLU A 184 9.78 14.71 17.03
N GLN A 185 9.10 15.85 17.09
CA GLN A 185 8.58 16.41 18.35
C GLN A 185 7.57 15.47 19.02
N MET A 186 6.66 14.85 18.26
CA MET A 186 5.74 13.83 18.79
C MET A 186 6.50 12.61 19.31
N ARG A 187 7.54 12.14 18.60
CA ARG A 187 8.38 11.02 19.04
C ARG A 187 9.15 11.35 20.32
N ALA A 188 9.71 12.56 20.42
CA ALA A 188 10.39 13.04 21.61
C ALA A 188 9.43 13.07 22.82
N LEU A 189 8.24 13.65 22.65
CA LEU A 189 7.23 13.71 23.71
C LEU A 189 6.79 12.31 24.19
N ARG A 190 6.68 11.34 23.27
CA ARG A 190 6.41 9.93 23.65
C ARG A 190 7.53 9.31 24.48
N ARG A 191 8.79 9.67 24.20
CA ARG A 191 9.95 9.20 24.97
C ARG A 191 10.05 9.88 26.34
N GLU A 192 9.67 11.16 26.43
CA GLU A 192 9.63 11.92 27.68
C GLU A 192 8.52 11.42 28.62
N GLN A 193 7.43 10.88 28.07
CA GLN A 193 6.25 10.44 28.84
C GLN A 193 5.87 8.97 28.53
N PRO A 194 6.74 8.00 28.86
CA PRO A 194 6.56 6.60 28.48
C PRO A 194 5.36 5.93 29.17
N ASP A 195 5.05 6.32 30.41
CA ASP A 195 3.88 5.78 31.12
C ASP A 195 2.56 6.24 30.48
N LEU A 196 2.52 7.50 30.01
CA LEU A 196 1.35 8.10 29.39
C LEU A 196 1.08 7.51 28.00
N PHE A 197 2.10 7.45 27.15
CA PHE A 197 1.93 7.07 25.75
C PHE A 197 2.27 5.60 25.44
N GLY A 198 3.13 4.98 26.24
CA GLY A 198 3.55 3.59 26.05
C GLY A 198 2.56 2.57 26.63
N ASN A 199 1.86 2.91 27.72
CA ASN A 199 0.87 2.03 28.33
C ASN A 199 -0.36 2.80 28.88
N PRO A 200 -1.13 3.45 28.00
CA PRO A 200 -2.25 4.30 28.40
C PRO A 200 -3.32 3.54 29.21
N SER A 201 -3.53 2.25 28.93
CA SER A 201 -4.49 1.43 29.67
C SER A 201 -4.05 1.16 31.11
N LYS A 202 -2.76 0.89 31.35
CA LYS A 202 -2.22 0.72 32.71
C LYS A 202 -2.29 2.03 33.48
N LEU A 203 -1.92 3.15 32.85
CA LEU A 203 -2.02 4.46 33.47
C LEU A 203 -3.47 4.79 33.82
N LEU A 204 -4.42 4.61 32.90
CA LEU A 204 -5.84 4.84 33.15
C LEU A 204 -6.36 4.05 34.35
N ARG A 205 -6.03 2.75 34.45
CA ARG A 205 -6.40 1.92 35.62
C ARG A 205 -5.81 2.47 36.92
N THR A 206 -4.55 2.90 36.87
CA THR A 206 -3.85 3.47 38.04
C THR A 206 -4.53 4.76 38.51
N LEU A 207 -4.87 5.64 37.58
CA LEU A 207 -5.55 6.91 37.86
C LEU A 207 -6.96 6.68 38.43
N LEU A 208 -7.74 5.76 37.84
CA LEU A 208 -9.07 5.39 38.34
C LEU A 208 -9.01 4.83 39.77
N ASN A 209 -8.05 3.94 40.05
CA ASN A 209 -7.87 3.36 41.39
C ASN A 209 -7.50 4.44 42.42
N ALA A 210 -6.59 5.36 42.07
CA ALA A 210 -6.23 6.48 42.95
C ALA A 210 -7.44 7.36 43.24
N GLN A 211 -8.25 7.67 42.23
CA GLN A 211 -9.47 8.46 42.37
C GLN A 211 -10.49 7.76 43.28
N THR A 212 -10.74 6.46 43.10
CA THR A 212 -11.67 5.69 43.96
C THR A 212 -11.20 5.60 45.40
N ALA A 213 -9.88 5.65 45.64
CA ALA A 213 -9.29 5.64 46.97
C ALA A 213 -9.15 7.04 47.59
N GLY A 214 -9.63 8.10 46.93
CA GLY A 214 -9.49 9.49 47.39
C GLY A 214 -8.04 9.98 47.45
N LYS A 215 -7.13 9.33 46.72
CA LYS A 215 -5.70 9.68 46.71
C LYS A 215 -5.43 10.75 45.65
N ALA A 216 -4.62 11.75 46.01
CA ALA A 216 -4.13 12.72 45.05
C ALA A 216 -3.29 12.04 43.96
N ILE A 217 -3.34 12.60 42.74
CA ILE A 217 -2.55 12.17 41.59
C ILE A 217 -1.48 13.22 41.34
N PRO A 218 -0.22 13.00 41.80
CA PRO A 218 0.80 14.06 41.81
C PRO A 218 1.16 14.58 40.40
N SER A 219 1.09 13.72 39.39
CA SER A 219 1.49 14.03 38.01
C SER A 219 0.33 14.44 37.09
N ALA A 220 -0.88 14.66 37.62
CA ALA A 220 -2.08 14.92 36.81
C ALA A 220 -1.91 16.14 35.89
N GLY A 221 -1.35 17.25 36.41
CA GLY A 221 -1.08 18.46 35.61
C GLY A 221 -0.05 18.23 34.51
N THR A 222 1.01 17.47 34.79
CA THR A 222 2.04 17.11 33.80
C THR A 222 1.45 16.26 32.67
N TYR A 223 0.60 15.29 33.00
CA TYR A 223 -0.06 14.46 31.99
C TYR A 223 -1.05 15.25 31.14
N ALA A 224 -1.84 16.14 31.75
CA ALA A 224 -2.75 17.02 31.02
C ALA A 224 -1.99 17.90 30.02
N LEU A 225 -0.92 18.58 30.46
CA LEU A 225 -0.07 19.40 29.59
C LEU A 225 0.58 18.59 28.46
N ALA A 226 1.01 17.36 28.74
CA ALA A 226 1.59 16.48 27.72
C ALA A 226 0.55 16.02 26.69
N LEU A 227 -0.70 15.76 27.11
CA LEU A 227 -1.80 15.45 26.20
C LEU A 227 -2.15 16.65 25.33
N ASP A 228 -2.31 17.84 25.91
CA ASP A 228 -2.60 19.06 25.16
C ASP A 228 -1.51 19.36 24.12
N ARG A 229 -0.23 19.21 24.52
CA ARG A 229 0.91 19.36 23.60
C ARG A 229 0.88 18.32 22.48
N MET A 230 0.53 17.07 22.79
CA MET A 230 0.39 16.02 21.78
C MET A 230 -0.72 16.34 20.78
N ASP A 231 -1.87 16.83 21.24
CA ASP A 231 -3.02 17.18 20.39
C ASP A 231 -2.70 18.35 19.45
N LEU A 232 -1.99 19.38 19.95
CA LEU A 232 -1.50 20.49 19.14
C LEU A 232 -0.49 20.01 18.08
N LEU A 233 0.46 19.16 18.46
CA LEU A 233 1.44 18.58 17.53
C LEU A 233 0.77 17.71 16.46
N GLN A 234 -0.21 16.89 16.84
CA GLN A 234 -0.96 16.06 15.90
C GLN A 234 -1.76 16.89 14.91
N SER A 235 -2.42 17.95 15.39
CA SER A 235 -3.20 18.87 14.54
C SER A 235 -2.29 19.60 13.54
N SER A 236 -1.16 20.13 14.02
CA SER A 236 -0.16 20.79 13.16
C SER A 236 0.47 19.82 12.15
N TYR A 237 0.79 18.59 12.57
CA TYR A 237 1.28 17.55 11.68
C TYR A 237 0.26 17.18 10.60
N ALA A 238 -1.02 17.04 10.96
CA ALA A 238 -2.08 16.72 10.02
C ALA A 238 -2.25 17.84 8.97
N MET A 239 -2.23 19.10 9.40
CA MET A 239 -2.31 20.26 8.51
C MET A 239 -1.11 20.34 7.56
N ALA A 240 0.12 20.21 8.06
CA ALA A 240 1.32 20.20 7.22
C ALA A 240 1.28 19.07 6.18
N ARG A 241 0.80 17.89 6.58
CA ARG A 241 0.63 16.74 5.67
C ARG A 241 -0.43 17.00 4.61
N ASP A 242 -1.56 17.62 4.95
CA ASP A 242 -2.58 17.98 3.96
C ASP A 242 -2.07 19.07 3.00
N ASN A 243 -1.25 20.01 3.48
CA ASN A 243 -0.56 20.96 2.62
C ASN A 243 0.44 20.27 1.66
N CYS A 244 1.18 19.26 2.12
CA CYS A 244 2.04 18.45 1.26
C CYS A 244 1.24 17.74 0.16
N ARG A 245 0.04 17.23 0.48
CA ARG A 245 -0.86 16.62 -0.51
C ARG A 245 -1.33 17.64 -1.52
N LEU A 246 -1.76 18.82 -1.06
CA LEU A 246 -2.18 19.91 -1.93
C LEU A 246 -1.04 20.34 -2.88
N TYR A 247 0.19 20.43 -2.38
CA TYR A 247 1.37 20.72 -3.21
C TYR A 247 1.52 19.71 -4.35
N MET A 248 1.43 18.42 -4.06
CA MET A 248 1.52 17.37 -5.10
C MET A 248 0.33 17.44 -6.06
N GLU A 249 -0.90 17.54 -5.55
CA GLU A 249 -2.12 17.60 -6.35
C GLU A 249 -2.13 18.78 -7.32
N GLU A 250 -1.67 19.97 -6.90
CA GLU A 250 -1.56 21.16 -7.76
C GLU A 250 -0.50 21.00 -8.86
N ASN A 251 0.61 20.32 -8.56
CA ASN A 251 1.65 20.02 -9.53
C ASN A 251 1.26 18.91 -10.52
N PHE A 252 0.34 18.02 -10.14
CA PHE A 252 -0.21 16.98 -11.01
C PHE A 252 -1.37 17.49 -11.86
N ARG A 253 -2.12 18.49 -11.39
CA ARG A 253 -3.35 18.97 -12.04
C ARG A 253 -3.11 19.38 -13.50
N GLY A 254 -3.87 18.75 -14.38
CA GLY A 254 -3.86 19.04 -15.83
C GLY A 254 -2.64 18.49 -16.57
N ARG A 255 -1.76 17.74 -15.91
CA ARG A 255 -0.62 17.08 -16.54
C ARG A 255 -0.96 15.65 -16.95
N SER A 256 -0.16 15.10 -17.87
CA SER A 256 -0.24 13.72 -18.32
C SER A 256 1.13 13.12 -18.47
N ILE A 257 1.38 11.93 -17.92
CA ILE A 257 2.65 11.22 -18.14
C ILE A 257 2.86 10.81 -19.60
N PHE A 258 1.81 10.88 -20.44
CA PHE A 258 1.86 10.62 -21.87
C PHE A 258 2.22 11.87 -22.68
N ASN A 259 2.24 13.06 -22.06
CA ASN A 259 2.77 14.26 -22.67
C ASN A 259 4.29 14.34 -22.40
N PRO A 260 5.16 14.42 -23.44
CA PRO A 260 6.60 14.41 -23.24
C PRO A 260 7.15 15.56 -22.37
N GLN A 261 6.52 16.73 -22.41
CA GLN A 261 6.94 17.88 -21.59
C GLN A 261 6.58 17.67 -20.12
N ASP A 262 5.40 17.11 -19.84
CA ASP A 262 4.99 16.75 -18.49
C ASP A 262 5.82 15.60 -17.93
N ALA A 263 6.11 14.58 -18.74
CA ALA A 263 7.01 13.49 -18.36
C ALA A 263 8.40 14.03 -17.99
N ALA A 264 8.96 14.93 -18.79
CA ALA A 264 10.24 15.59 -18.50
C ALA A 264 10.19 16.47 -17.23
N PHE A 265 9.03 17.05 -16.89
CA PHE A 265 8.82 17.70 -15.60
C PHE A 265 8.86 16.67 -14.46
N PHE A 266 8.13 15.55 -14.58
CA PHE A 266 8.07 14.52 -13.53
C PHE A 266 9.41 13.81 -13.29
N GLU A 267 10.24 13.66 -14.32
CA GLU A 267 11.62 13.18 -14.17
C GLU A 267 12.43 13.98 -13.14
N LYS A 268 12.15 15.28 -13.04
CA LYS A 268 12.85 16.20 -12.13
C LYS A 268 12.04 16.55 -10.89
N PHE A 269 10.76 16.19 -10.84
CA PHE A 269 9.85 16.56 -9.76
C PHE A 269 9.51 15.37 -8.87
N ASP A 270 8.89 14.33 -9.44
CA ASP A 270 8.44 13.16 -8.71
C ASP A 270 8.32 11.96 -9.64
N GLN A 271 9.34 11.11 -9.65
CA GLN A 271 9.41 9.93 -10.52
C GLN A 271 8.43 8.83 -10.09
N ARG A 272 7.79 8.93 -8.92
CA ARG A 272 6.82 7.93 -8.45
C ARG A 272 5.57 7.84 -9.33
N VAL A 273 5.28 8.87 -10.14
CA VAL A 273 4.15 8.88 -11.08
C VAL A 273 4.49 8.25 -12.44
N LEU A 274 5.78 8.02 -12.72
CA LEU A 274 6.26 7.54 -14.01
C LEU A 274 6.45 6.02 -13.98
N TYR A 275 5.80 5.30 -14.89
CA TYR A 275 5.82 3.83 -14.90
C TYR A 275 7.23 3.24 -14.93
N GLN A 276 8.14 3.81 -15.71
CA GLN A 276 9.49 3.29 -15.84
C GLN A 276 10.27 3.21 -14.53
N HIS A 277 10.00 4.12 -13.59
CA HIS A 277 10.70 4.19 -12.31
C HIS A 277 9.92 3.41 -11.24
N CYS A 278 8.64 3.73 -11.07
CA CYS A 278 7.86 3.15 -9.98
C CYS A 278 7.59 1.65 -10.17
N VAL A 279 7.32 1.19 -11.40
CA VAL A 279 7.05 -0.23 -11.66
C VAL A 279 8.32 -1.06 -11.47
N ASP A 280 9.46 -0.58 -11.97
CA ASP A 280 10.75 -1.27 -11.76
C ASP A 280 11.09 -1.39 -10.27
N ALA A 281 10.94 -0.30 -9.51
CA ALA A 281 11.14 -0.29 -8.07
C ALA A 281 10.19 -1.25 -7.34
N MET A 282 8.91 -1.30 -7.73
CA MET A 282 7.92 -2.20 -7.15
C MET A 282 8.28 -3.67 -7.38
N VAL A 283 8.66 -4.02 -8.62
CA VAL A 283 9.07 -5.39 -8.94
C VAL A 283 10.33 -5.78 -8.18
N ARG A 284 11.33 -4.89 -8.13
CA ARG A 284 12.56 -5.11 -7.35
C ARG A 284 12.26 -5.32 -5.87
N MET A 285 11.43 -4.45 -5.28
CA MET A 285 11.05 -4.55 -3.88
C MET A 285 10.33 -5.86 -3.58
N MET A 286 9.44 -6.31 -4.47
CA MET A 286 8.76 -7.59 -4.32
C MET A 286 9.74 -8.76 -4.38
N ALA A 287 10.70 -8.74 -5.31
CA ALA A 287 11.73 -9.77 -5.41
C ALA A 287 12.61 -9.83 -4.14
N GLU A 288 13.00 -8.67 -3.60
CA GLU A 288 13.76 -8.58 -2.35
C GLU A 288 12.96 -9.07 -1.14
N ASN A 289 11.66 -8.76 -1.07
CA ASN A 289 10.75 -9.24 -0.03
C ASN A 289 10.55 -10.76 -0.12
N LEU A 290 10.35 -11.31 -1.32
CA LEU A 290 10.23 -12.76 -1.55
C LEU A 290 11.50 -13.50 -1.14
N ARG A 291 12.67 -12.99 -1.52
CA ARG A 291 13.96 -13.53 -1.08
C ARG A 291 14.06 -13.55 0.45
N SER A 292 13.64 -12.46 1.10
CA SER A 292 13.68 -12.30 2.56
C SER A 292 12.65 -13.16 3.30
N ARG A 293 11.63 -13.67 2.59
CA ARG A 293 10.54 -14.51 3.14
C ARG A 293 10.48 -15.89 2.50
N SER A 294 11.62 -16.35 1.97
CA SER A 294 11.77 -17.69 1.40
C SER A 294 10.68 -18.08 0.41
N GLY A 295 10.29 -17.12 -0.43
CA GLY A 295 9.26 -17.30 -1.46
C GLY A 295 7.82 -17.15 -0.96
N ASN A 296 7.56 -16.89 0.32
CA ASN A 296 6.21 -16.66 0.83
C ASN A 296 5.65 -15.33 0.30
N ILE A 297 4.84 -15.41 -0.76
CA ILE A 297 4.29 -14.24 -1.44
C ILE A 297 3.34 -13.43 -0.54
N LEU A 298 2.63 -14.08 0.39
CA LEU A 298 1.70 -13.38 1.29
C LEU A 298 2.46 -12.53 2.31
N ALA A 299 3.52 -13.07 2.90
CA ALA A 299 4.39 -12.30 3.80
C ALA A 299 5.18 -11.23 3.03
N ALA A 300 5.65 -11.52 1.82
CA ALA A 300 6.34 -10.54 0.98
C ALA A 300 5.43 -9.35 0.61
N THR A 301 4.18 -9.63 0.27
CA THR A 301 3.14 -8.63 -0.03
C THR A 301 2.75 -7.83 1.19
N ALA A 302 2.55 -8.49 2.34
CA ALA A 302 2.34 -7.79 3.61
C ALA A 302 3.53 -6.87 3.95
N GLY A 303 4.75 -7.29 3.61
CA GLY A 303 5.97 -6.50 3.81
C GLY A 303 6.05 -5.26 2.92
N TYR A 304 5.36 -5.25 1.78
CA TYR A 304 5.23 -4.06 0.94
C TYR A 304 4.36 -3.00 1.63
N ASN A 305 3.17 -3.39 2.10
CA ASN A 305 2.22 -2.48 2.73
C ASN A 305 2.64 -2.04 4.15
N ALA A 306 3.07 -2.99 5.00
CA ALA A 306 3.36 -2.74 6.40
C ALA A 306 4.86 -2.54 6.69
N GLY A 307 5.74 -2.72 5.71
CA GLY A 307 7.18 -2.79 5.91
C GLY A 307 7.65 -4.19 6.31
N LEU A 308 8.78 -4.62 5.73
CA LEU A 308 9.29 -5.98 5.84
C LEU A 308 9.54 -6.41 7.30
N GLY A 309 10.00 -5.50 8.17
CA GLY A 309 10.23 -5.80 9.59
C GLY A 309 8.96 -6.25 10.34
N ASN A 310 7.78 -5.77 9.97
CA ASN A 310 6.53 -6.17 10.63
C ASN A 310 6.08 -7.60 10.26
N THR A 311 6.64 -8.15 9.19
CA THR A 311 6.41 -9.54 8.77
C THR A 311 7.40 -10.51 9.38
N ASP A 312 8.37 -10.01 10.15
CA ASP A 312 9.27 -10.88 10.92
C ASP A 312 8.45 -11.77 11.86
N TYR A 313 8.89 -13.02 11.96
CA TYR A 313 8.33 -14.01 12.86
C TYR A 313 9.45 -14.70 13.65
N SER A 314 10.34 -13.88 14.19
CA SER A 314 11.45 -14.32 15.03
C SER A 314 10.99 -15.26 16.13
N LYS A 315 11.78 -16.32 16.36
CA LYS A 315 11.53 -17.36 17.38
C LYS A 315 10.32 -18.25 17.09
N ALA A 316 9.79 -18.23 15.86
CA ALA A 316 8.73 -19.14 15.42
C ALA A 316 9.28 -20.46 14.82
N GLY A 317 10.55 -20.79 15.05
CA GLY A 317 11.16 -22.05 14.57
C GLY A 317 11.11 -22.16 13.06
N ILE A 318 10.46 -23.20 12.55
CA ILE A 318 10.37 -23.48 11.10
C ILE A 318 9.69 -22.36 10.28
N TYR A 319 8.89 -21.50 10.93
CA TYR A 319 8.16 -20.43 10.26
C TYR A 319 8.95 -19.13 10.12
N GLU A 320 10.03 -18.97 10.89
CA GLU A 320 10.88 -17.78 10.89
C GLU A 320 11.32 -17.34 9.47
N PRO A 321 11.85 -18.23 8.59
CA PRO A 321 12.28 -17.82 7.25
C PRO A 321 11.13 -17.46 6.30
N TYR A 322 9.88 -17.78 6.64
CA TYR A 322 8.69 -17.50 5.84
C TYR A 322 7.93 -16.25 6.32
N GLY A 323 8.21 -15.78 7.53
CA GLY A 323 7.53 -14.65 8.16
C GLY A 323 6.03 -14.86 8.36
N ARG A 324 5.31 -13.76 8.56
CA ARG A 324 3.86 -13.74 8.83
C ARG A 324 3.18 -12.53 8.20
N ILE A 325 1.85 -12.59 8.12
CA ILE A 325 1.01 -11.41 7.90
C ILE A 325 0.83 -10.73 9.28
N PRO A 326 1.18 -9.45 9.44
CA PRO A 326 0.96 -8.74 10.70
C PRO A 326 -0.54 -8.57 10.95
N ASN A 327 -0.93 -8.52 12.23
CA ASN A 327 -2.33 -8.33 12.64
C ASN A 327 -2.76 -6.85 12.53
N PHE A 328 -2.58 -6.27 11.34
CA PHE A 328 -3.09 -4.96 10.98
C PHE A 328 -4.26 -5.16 10.02
N ALA A 329 -5.45 -4.67 10.39
CA ALA A 329 -6.66 -4.88 9.60
C ALA A 329 -6.48 -4.41 8.14
N GLU A 330 -5.80 -3.28 7.94
CA GLU A 330 -5.44 -2.75 6.63
C GLU A 330 -4.57 -3.73 5.82
N THR A 331 -3.51 -4.27 6.42
CA THR A 331 -2.61 -5.21 5.74
C THR A 331 -3.28 -6.54 5.41
N VAL A 332 -4.16 -7.04 6.29
CA VAL A 332 -4.93 -8.26 6.03
C VAL A 332 -5.89 -8.06 4.86
N ASP A 333 -6.63 -6.94 4.85
CA ASP A 333 -7.53 -6.57 3.74
C ASP A 333 -6.75 -6.36 2.43
N TYR A 334 -5.58 -5.72 2.50
CA TYR A 334 -4.68 -5.51 1.38
C TYR A 334 -4.24 -6.83 0.73
N VAL A 335 -3.70 -7.78 1.52
CA VAL A 335 -3.28 -9.09 1.00
C VAL A 335 -4.46 -9.86 0.41
N SER A 336 -5.63 -9.79 1.04
CA SER A 336 -6.87 -10.42 0.55
C SER A 336 -7.28 -9.91 -0.83
N LYS A 337 -7.30 -8.58 -1.03
CA LYS A 337 -7.63 -7.95 -2.32
C LYS A 337 -6.68 -8.40 -3.42
N ILE A 338 -5.38 -8.46 -3.12
CA ILE A 338 -4.36 -8.83 -4.11
C ILE A 338 -4.49 -10.29 -4.50
N LEU A 339 -4.78 -11.17 -3.54
CA LEU A 339 -5.05 -12.58 -3.83
C LEU A 339 -6.19 -12.74 -4.84
N VAL A 340 -7.29 -12.01 -4.64
CA VAL A 340 -8.45 -12.03 -5.55
C VAL A 340 -8.08 -11.44 -6.90
N ASN A 341 -7.43 -10.27 -6.94
CA ASN A 341 -7.01 -9.65 -8.19
C ASN A 341 -6.04 -10.54 -8.97
N HIS A 342 -5.08 -11.16 -8.29
CA HIS A 342 -4.14 -12.11 -8.88
C HIS A 342 -4.88 -13.29 -9.50
N HIS A 343 -5.79 -13.93 -8.76
CA HIS A 343 -6.58 -15.04 -9.28
C HIS A 343 -7.37 -14.65 -10.54
N GLU A 344 -8.03 -13.50 -10.50
CA GLU A 344 -8.83 -12.99 -11.61
C GLU A 344 -7.99 -12.68 -12.86
N ILE A 345 -6.78 -12.15 -12.69
CA ILE A 345 -5.87 -11.88 -13.81
C ILE A 345 -5.28 -13.20 -14.32
N ALA A 346 -4.80 -14.06 -13.42
CA ALA A 346 -4.15 -15.32 -13.77
C ALA A 346 -5.10 -16.26 -14.53
N ARG A 347 -6.35 -16.41 -14.10
CA ARG A 347 -7.33 -17.26 -14.82
C ARG A 347 -7.65 -16.76 -16.22
N ARG A 348 -7.49 -15.47 -16.50
CA ARG A 348 -7.72 -14.86 -17.83
C ARG A 348 -6.53 -15.01 -18.75
N MET A 349 -5.33 -15.24 -18.18
CA MET A 349 -4.11 -15.53 -18.93
C MET A 349 -4.08 -16.92 -19.55
N GLY A 350 -4.92 -17.85 -19.05
CA GLY A 350 -4.83 -19.28 -19.34
C GLY A 350 -3.97 -19.96 -18.30
#